data_AF-A0A961Y2E6-F1
#
_entry.id   AF-A0A961Y2E6-F1
#
_cell.length_a   1.000
_cell.length_b   1.000
_cell.length_c   1.000
_cell.angle_alpha   90.00
_cell.angle_beta   90.00
_cell.angle_gamma   90.00
#
_symmetry.space_group_name_H-M   'P 1'
#
loop_
_entity.id
_entity.type
_entity.pdbx_description
1 polymer ?
#
loop_
_entity_poly.entity_id
_entity_poly.type
_entity_poly.pdbx_seq_one_letter_code
_entity_poly.pdbx_strand_id
1 'polypeptide(L)' 'MENGQNWDAGDTDSLLLGLLRNAAPAELPTHEARNRFYQDVRRMRRLDKYEDVLTFLQTDGWEIPPPQNDNE' A
#
# COMPACT_ATOMS: atom_id res chain seq x y z
N MET A 1 19.22 6.16 5.95
CA MET A 1 18.70 5.01 6.74
C MET A 1 17.78 4.24 5.82
N GLU A 2 18.22 3.05 5.43
CA GLU A 2 17.69 2.24 4.33
C GLU A 2 16.44 1.48 4.72
N ASN A 3 15.26 2.11 4.67
CA ASN A 3 13.99 1.38 4.70
C ASN A 3 13.70 0.66 3.37
N GLY A 4 14.47 0.96 2.31
CA GLY A 4 14.31 0.37 0.98
C GLY A 4 14.51 -1.15 0.92
N GLN A 5 15.32 -1.72 1.81
CA GLN A 5 15.59 -3.16 1.85
C GLN A 5 14.37 -3.98 2.30
N ASN A 6 13.53 -3.44 3.20
CA ASN A 6 12.35 -4.15 3.69
C ASN A 6 11.27 -4.29 2.59
N TRP A 7 11.24 -3.33 1.65
CA TRP A 7 10.37 -3.41 0.48
C TRP A 7 10.85 -4.45 -0.55
N ASP A 8 12.17 -4.73 -0.60
CA ASP A 8 12.81 -5.56 -1.62
C ASP A 8 12.68 -7.06 -1.35
N ALA A 9 12.45 -7.44 -0.10
CA ALA A 9 12.17 -8.83 0.26
C ALA A 9 10.99 -9.37 -0.56
N GLY A 10 11.18 -10.54 -1.17
CA GLY A 10 10.26 -11.13 -2.16
C GLY A 10 8.83 -11.28 -1.66
N ASP A 11 8.64 -11.58 -0.37
CA ASP A 11 7.35 -11.92 0.25
C ASP A 11 6.65 -10.77 1.00
N THR A 12 7.18 -9.54 0.96
CA THR A 12 6.65 -8.43 1.78
C THR A 12 5.18 -8.12 1.48
N ASP A 13 4.74 -8.20 0.23
CA ASP A 13 3.35 -8.02 -0.19
C ASP A 13 2.43 -9.10 0.38
N SER A 14 2.83 -10.37 0.28
CA SER A 14 2.04 -11.52 0.70
C SER A 14 1.87 -11.57 2.23
N LEU A 15 2.92 -11.23 2.98
CA LEU A 15 2.86 -11.09 4.44
C LEU A 15 1.95 -9.94 4.86
N LEU A 16 2.06 -8.79 4.18
CA LEU A 16 1.22 -7.62 4.45
C LEU A 16 -0.26 -7.90 4.15
N LEU A 17 -0.55 -8.58 3.03
CA LEU A 17 -1.91 -9.00 2.68
C LEU A 17 -2.47 -9.98 3.71
N GLY A 18 -1.66 -10.95 4.13
CA GLY A 18 -2.03 -11.90 5.19
C GLY A 18 -2.37 -11.18 6.50
N LEU A 19 -1.55 -10.22 6.92
CA LEU A 19 -1.80 -9.41 8.11
C LEU A 19 -3.11 -8.63 7.99
N LEU A 20 -3.32 -7.93 6.87
CA LEU A 20 -4.52 -7.12 6.62
C LEU A 20 -5.81 -7.96 6.59
N ARG A 21 -5.76 -9.17 6.05
CA ARG A 21 -6.90 -10.09 6.04
C ARG A 21 -7.26 -10.63 7.43
N ASN A 22 -6.30 -10.69 8.35
CA ASN A 22 -6.52 -11.18 9.71
C ASN A 22 -6.79 -10.05 10.72
N ALA A 23 -6.56 -8.79 10.35
CA ALA A 23 -6.81 -7.64 11.21
C ALA A 23 -8.32 -7.38 11.38
N ALA A 24 -8.70 -6.92 12.59
CA ALA A 24 -10.05 -6.42 12.79
C ALA A 24 -10.26 -5.11 11.99
N PRO A 25 -11.50 -4.77 11.58
CA PRO A 25 -11.78 -3.53 10.85
C PRO A 25 -11.27 -2.26 11.56
N ALA A 26 -11.28 -2.25 12.90
CA ALA A 26 -10.77 -1.15 13.72
C ALA A 26 -9.23 -1.00 13.69
N GLU A 27 -8.51 -2.04 13.27
CA GLU A 27 -7.05 -2.06 13.15
C GLU A 27 -6.57 -1.83 11.72
N LEU A 28 -7.49 -1.73 10.76
CA LEU A 28 -7.15 -1.42 9.38
C LEU A 28 -6.57 0.00 9.27
N PRO A 29 -5.62 0.21 8.34
CA PRO A 29 -5.04 1.53 8.14
C PRO A 29 -6.13 2.54 7.75
N THR A 30 -6.01 3.75 8.28
CA THR A 30 -6.86 4.88 7.90
C THR A 30 -6.63 5.27 6.43
N HIS A 31 -7.57 5.99 5.82
CA HIS A 31 -7.42 6.45 4.43
C HIS A 31 -6.13 7.27 4.21
N GLU A 32 -5.69 8.07 5.18
CA GLU A 32 -4.43 8.80 5.10
C GLU A 32 -3.21 7.86 5.06
N ALA A 33 -3.20 6.82 5.89
CA ALA A 33 -2.12 5.83 5.88
C ALA A 33 -2.08 5.04 4.56
N ARG A 34 -3.24 4.68 4.01
CA ARG A 34 -3.37 4.04 2.69
C ARG A 34 -2.82 4.94 1.57
N ASN A 35 -3.11 6.25 1.62
CA ASN A 35 -2.59 7.22 0.65
C ASN A 35 -1.06 7.33 0.69
N ARG A 36 -0.47 7.43 1.88
CA ARG A 36 0.99 7.45 2.03
C ARG A 36 1.63 6.16 1.50
N PHE A 37 1.08 5.02 1.88
CA PHE A 37 1.52 3.72 1.38
C PHE A 37 1.51 3.66 -0.15
N TYR A 38 0.39 4.03 -0.78
CA TYR A 38 0.26 4.07 -2.24
C TYR A 38 1.31 4.98 -2.90
N GLN A 39 1.55 6.17 -2.35
CA GLN A 39 2.57 7.08 -2.86
C GLN A 39 3.98 6.49 -2.75
N ASP A 40 4.31 5.81 -1.66
CA ASP A 40 5.61 5.16 -1.48
C ASP A 40 5.82 4.00 -2.46
N VAL A 41 4.86 3.08 -2.59
CA VAL A 41 5.00 1.95 -3.54
C VAL A 41 5.01 2.44 -5.00
N ARG A 42 4.30 3.52 -5.32
CA ARG A 42 4.36 4.18 -6.63
C ARG A 42 5.73 4.79 -6.89
N ARG A 43 6.30 5.53 -5.94
CA ARG A 43 7.66 6.10 -6.05
C ARG A 43 8.72 5.02 -6.27
N MET A 44 8.54 3.87 -5.64
CA MET A 44 9.44 2.71 -5.80
C MET A 44 9.17 1.88 -7.07
N ARG A 45 8.17 2.24 -7.89
CA ARG A 45 7.71 1.48 -9.08
C ARG A 45 7.31 0.03 -8.76
N ARG A 46 6.72 -0.20 -7.59
CA ARG A 46 6.30 -1.53 -7.09
C ARG A 46 4.78 -1.72 -7.04
N LEU A 47 4.03 -0.90 -7.77
CA LEU A 47 2.57 -0.99 -7.78
C LEU A 47 2.07 -2.39 -8.15
N ASP A 48 2.68 -3.00 -9.17
CA ASP A 48 2.37 -4.36 -9.63
C ASP A 48 2.53 -5.39 -8.50
N LYS A 49 3.64 -5.33 -7.75
CA LYS A 49 3.91 -6.22 -6.61
C LYS A 49 2.88 -6.08 -5.48
N TYR A 50 2.28 -4.90 -5.31
CA TYR A 50 1.32 -4.62 -4.24
C TYR A 50 -0.12 -4.54 -4.75
N GLU A 51 -0.43 -4.99 -5.96
CA GLU A 51 -1.75 -4.88 -6.57
C GLU A 51 -2.85 -5.53 -5.72
N ASP A 52 -2.61 -6.75 -5.21
CA ASP A 52 -3.56 -7.44 -4.34
C ASP A 52 -3.81 -6.71 -3.02
N VAL A 53 -2.76 -6.10 -2.44
CA VAL A 53 -2.86 -5.29 -1.22
C VAL A 53 -3.71 -4.04 -1.50
N LEU A 54 -3.46 -3.35 -2.60
CA LEU A 54 -4.22 -2.16 -3.00
C LEU A 54 -5.68 -2.50 -3.31
N THR A 55 -5.94 -3.63 -3.95
CA THR A 55 -7.29 -4.13 -4.22
C THR A 55 -8.03 -4.42 -2.91
N PHE A 56 -7.38 -5.07 -1.94
CA PHE A 56 -7.98 -5.31 -0.63
C PHE A 56 -8.30 -4.00 0.10
N LEU A 57 -7.40 -3.02 0.09
CA LEU A 57 -7.62 -1.75 0.77
C LEU A 57 -8.78 -0.94 0.20
N GLN A 58 -9.19 -1.18 -1.06
CA GLN A 58 -10.32 -0.51 -1.71
C GLN A 58 -11.69 -1.11 -1.33
N THR A 59 -11.75 -2.30 -0.72
CA THR A 59 -13.04 -2.97 -0.42
C THR A 59 -13.91 -2.22 0.59
N ASP A 60 -13.29 -1.35 1.37
CA ASP A 60 -13.94 -0.53 2.41
C ASP A 60 -14.29 0.89 1.91
N GLY A 61 -14.24 1.12 0.59
CA GLY A 61 -14.59 2.40 -0.03
C GLY A 61 -13.48 3.44 -0.06
N TRP A 62 -12.23 3.05 0.26
CA TRP A 62 -11.06 3.87 -0.04
C TRP A 62 -10.80 3.88 -1.54
N GLU A 63 -10.57 5.06 -2.11
CA GLU A 63 -10.24 5.23 -3.52
C GLU A 63 -8.77 5.60 -3.70
N ILE A 64 -8.15 5.08 -4.76
CA ILE A 64 -6.76 5.40 -5.09
C ILE A 64 -6.66 6.91 -5.38
N PRO A 65 -5.79 7.66 -4.68
CA PRO A 65 -5.66 9.08 -4.93
C PRO A 65 -5.13 9.31 -6.35
N PRO A 66 -5.61 10.36 -7.05
CA PRO A 66 -5.12 10.66 -8.38
C PRO A 66 -3.60 10.83 -8.34
N PRO A 67 -2.88 10.45 -9.40
CA PRO A 67 -1.47 10.77 -9.49
C PRO A 67 -1.36 12.28 -9.32
N GLN A 68 -0.74 12.75 -8.22
CA GLN A 68 -0.33 14.14 -8.12
C GLN A 68 0.55 14.37 -9.37
N ASN A 69 -0.01 15.11 -10.32
CA ASN A 69 0.77 15.64 -11.42
C ASN A 69 1.75 16.59 -10.77
N ASP A 70 3.00 16.16 -10.66
CA ASP A 70 4.14 17.04 -10.41
C ASP A 70 4.30 17.86 -11.70
N ASN A 71 3.38 18.80 -11.91
CA ASN A 71 3.40 19.76 -12.99
C ASN A 71 3.50 21.14 -12.36
N GLU A 72 4.67 21.44 -11.81
CA GLU A 72 5.33 22.76 -11.93
C GLU A 72 6.80 22.74 -11.45
#